data_AF-A0A0Q4H9X8-F1
#
_entry.id   AF-A0A0Q4H9X8-F1
#
_cell.length_a   1.000
_cell.length_b   1.000
_cell.length_c   1.000
_cell.angle_alpha   90.00
_cell.angle_beta   90.00
_cell.angle_gamma   90.00
#
_symmetry.space_group_name_H-M   'P 1'
#
loop_
_entity.id
_entity.type
_entity.pdbx_description
1 polymer ?
#
loop_
_entity_poly.entity_id
_entity_poly.type
_entity_poly.pdbx_seq_one_letter_code
_entity_poly.pdbx_strand_id
1 'polypeptide(L)'
;MSDLHCDFSPHDFSATAFTSSSGRVVRVSGFGLCPSAGWELALVSTNQGVVPHPESLWLELREQAPHGSARVLVDTSVEAIIEDERATEVVVRFSWREPFSIPVVEFDGLNARNGAGAARRSAAASVTAS
;
A
#
# COMPACT_ATOMS: atom_id res chain seq x y z
N MET A 1 -1.48 21.05 22.36
CA MET A 1 -0.30 20.50 21.67
C MET A 1 -0.74 20.28 20.25
N SER A 2 -0.02 20.80 19.26
CA SER A 2 -0.25 20.35 17.88
C SER A 2 0.20 18.89 17.85
N ASP A 3 -0.74 17.98 17.69
CA ASP A 3 -0.42 16.58 17.46
C ASP A 3 0.38 16.52 16.16
N LEU A 4 1.61 16.01 16.26
CA LEU A 4 2.44 15.80 15.09
C LEU A 4 1.86 14.61 14.34
N HIS A 5 1.81 14.70 13.03
CA HIS A 5 1.37 13.62 12.14
C HIS A 5 2.46 13.35 11.11
N CYS A 6 2.50 12.13 10.59
CA CYS A 6 3.27 11.83 9.40
C CYS A 6 2.63 12.51 8.17
N ASP A 7 3.46 12.87 7.19
CA ASP A 7 2.97 13.36 5.92
C ASP A 7 2.71 12.20 4.95
N PHE A 8 1.63 12.29 4.18
CA PHE A 8 1.14 11.25 3.30
C PHE A 8 0.73 11.84 1.96
N SER A 9 1.12 11.17 0.88
CA SER A 9 0.73 11.47 -0.49
C SER A 9 0.11 10.24 -1.15
N PRO A 10 -0.90 10.41 -2.03
CA PRO A 10 -1.43 9.30 -2.83
C PRO A 10 -0.37 8.60 -3.68
N HIS A 11 0.69 9.33 -4.08
CA HIS A 11 1.79 8.79 -4.89
C HIS A 11 2.69 7.81 -4.15
N ASP A 12 2.66 7.83 -2.82
CA ASP A 12 3.48 6.97 -1.96
C ASP A 12 2.75 5.65 -1.63
N PHE A 13 1.54 5.48 -2.16
CA PHE A 13 0.70 4.31 -1.94
C PHE A 13 0.42 3.58 -3.26
N SER A 14 0.24 2.27 -3.13
CA SER A 14 -0.20 1.40 -4.21
C SER A 14 -1.20 0.38 -3.69
N ALA A 15 -2.20 0.08 -4.54
CA ALA A 15 -3.16 -0.99 -4.31
C ALA A 15 -3.10 -1.96 -5.48
N THR A 16 -2.88 -3.24 -5.19
CA THR A 16 -2.77 -4.30 -6.19
C THR A 16 -3.72 -5.43 -5.85
N ALA A 17 -4.57 -5.80 -6.79
CA ALA A 17 -5.48 -6.92 -6.66
C ALA A 17 -4.85 -8.20 -7.21
N PHE A 18 -5.02 -9.29 -6.47
CA PHE A 18 -4.61 -10.63 -6.86
C PHE A 18 -5.84 -11.51 -6.87
N THR A 19 -6.20 -12.01 -8.05
CA THR A 19 -7.33 -12.91 -8.22
C THR A 19 -6.84 -14.35 -8.38
N SER A 20 -7.44 -15.26 -7.63
CA SER A 20 -7.15 -16.69 -7.63
C SER A 20 -8.44 -17.50 -7.61
N SER A 21 -8.34 -18.84 -7.70
CA SER A 21 -9.51 -19.71 -7.56
C SER A 21 -10.15 -19.67 -6.17
N SER A 22 -9.42 -19.22 -5.14
CA SER A 22 -9.92 -19.09 -3.77
C SER A 22 -10.54 -17.72 -3.47
N GLY A 23 -10.54 -16.80 -4.43
CA GLY A 23 -11.06 -15.44 -4.25
C GLY A 23 -10.08 -14.37 -4.69
N ARG A 24 -10.43 -13.12 -4.39
CA ARG A 24 -9.67 -11.92 -4.73
C ARG A 24 -9.20 -11.22 -3.45
N VAL A 25 -7.92 -10.88 -3.41
CA VAL A 25 -7.32 -10.09 -2.34
C VAL A 25 -6.74 -8.81 -2.90
N VAL A 26 -6.88 -7.71 -2.18
CA VAL A 26 -6.24 -6.43 -2.47
C VAL A 26 -5.13 -6.22 -1.47
N ARG A 27 -3.89 -6.15 -1.95
CA ARG A 27 -2.72 -5.70 -1.18
C ARG A 27 -2.62 -4.19 -1.30
N VAL A 28 -2.62 -3.51 -0.17
CA VAL A 28 -2.39 -2.07 -0.09
C VAL A 28 -1.09 -1.84 0.65
N SER A 29 -0.17 -1.11 0.03
CA SER A 29 1.12 -0.77 0.64
C SER A 29 1.47 0.69 0.38
N GLY A 30 2.15 1.31 1.31
CA GLY A 30 2.69 2.65 1.13
C GLY A 30 3.62 3.05 2.26
N PHE A 31 3.95 4.34 2.32
CA PHE A 31 4.72 4.91 3.41
C PHE A 31 4.25 6.33 3.73
N GLY A 32 4.63 6.81 4.92
CA GLY A 32 4.48 8.20 5.32
C GLY A 32 5.78 8.77 5.86
N LEU A 33 6.00 10.07 5.64
CA LEU A 33 7.16 10.77 6.15
C LEU A 33 6.89 11.22 7.59
N CYS A 34 7.39 10.45 8.56
CA CYS A 34 7.09 10.66 9.97
C CYS A 34 8.09 11.62 10.65
N PRO A 35 7.66 12.38 11.68
CA PRO A 35 8.50 13.35 12.39
C PRO A 35 9.71 12.77 13.13
N SER A 36 9.70 11.47 13.40
CA SER A 36 10.74 10.75 14.14
C SER A 36 10.78 9.27 13.72
N ALA A 37 11.83 8.56 14.14
CA ALA A 37 11.81 7.10 14.11
C ALA A 37 10.83 6.51 15.14
N GLY A 38 10.33 5.29 14.89
CA GLY A 38 9.52 4.52 15.85
C GLY A 38 8.01 4.79 15.79
N TRP A 39 7.54 5.55 14.79
CA TRP A 39 6.11 5.62 14.49
C TRP A 39 5.61 4.26 14.03
N GLU A 40 4.40 3.91 14.44
CA GLU A 40 3.70 2.73 13.94
C GLU A 40 2.50 3.18 13.10
N LEU A 41 2.37 2.60 11.92
CA LEU A 41 1.28 2.86 10.99
C LEU A 41 0.47 1.59 10.76
N ALA A 42 -0.85 1.73 10.70
CA ALA A 42 -1.76 0.63 10.40
C ALA A 42 -2.87 1.05 9.44
N LEU A 43 -3.19 0.19 8.48
CA LEU A 43 -4.38 0.32 7.63
C LEU A 43 -5.47 -0.61 8.17
N VAL A 44 -6.62 -0.05 8.55
CA VAL A 44 -7.73 -0.81 9.14
C VAL A 44 -8.97 -0.67 8.26
N SER A 45 -9.55 -1.80 7.86
CA SER A 45 -10.79 -1.78 7.07
C SER A 45 -11.95 -1.18 7.87
N THR A 46 -12.66 -0.24 7.25
CA THR A 46 -13.81 0.46 7.85
C THR A 46 -15.14 0.11 7.20
N ASN A 47 -15.13 -0.82 6.24
CA ASN A 47 -16.33 -1.33 5.56
C ASN A 47 -17.12 -2.29 6.48
N GLN A 48 -17.66 -1.79 7.60
CA GLN A 48 -18.56 -2.56 8.46
C GLN A 48 -20.02 -2.36 8.03
N GLY A 49 -20.72 -3.45 7.71
CA GLY A 49 -22.16 -3.44 7.37
C GLY A 49 -22.46 -3.49 5.87
N VAL A 50 -23.65 -3.03 5.47
CA VAL A 50 -24.03 -2.93 4.05
C VAL A 50 -23.24 -1.80 3.42
N VAL A 51 -22.24 -2.15 2.60
CA VAL A 51 -21.35 -1.19 1.94
C VAL A 51 -22.12 -0.49 0.81
N PRO A 52 -22.41 0.82 0.90
CA PRO A 52 -23.15 1.55 -0.13
C PRO A 52 -22.36 1.70 -1.44
N HIS A 53 -21.03 1.54 -1.39
CA HIS A 53 -20.10 1.64 -2.50
C HIS A 53 -19.21 0.39 -2.58
N PRO A 54 -19.73 -0.76 -3.06
CA PRO A 54 -18.97 -2.01 -3.13
C PRO A 54 -17.72 -1.92 -4.02
N GLU A 55 -17.63 -0.92 -4.88
CA GLU A 55 -16.49 -0.60 -5.73
C GLU A 55 -15.34 0.12 -4.99
N SER A 56 -15.58 0.60 -3.76
CA SER A 56 -14.61 1.37 -2.97
C SER A 56 -14.25 0.63 -1.68
N LEU A 57 -12.96 0.32 -1.51
CA LEU A 57 -12.43 -0.23 -0.26
C LEU A 57 -11.96 0.88 0.67
N TRP A 58 -12.65 1.10 1.79
CA TRP A 58 -12.33 2.18 2.72
C TRP A 58 -11.43 1.71 3.85
N LEU A 59 -10.23 2.27 3.92
CA LEU A 59 -9.23 1.98 4.95
C LEU A 59 -8.97 3.22 5.80
N GLU A 60 -9.05 3.08 7.12
CA GLU A 60 -8.55 4.10 8.04
C GLU A 60 -7.04 3.90 8.24
N LEU A 61 -6.26 4.95 7.99
CA LEU A 61 -4.87 5.00 8.39
C LEU A 61 -4.77 5.46 9.84
N ARG A 62 -4.21 4.61 10.69
CA ARG A 62 -3.95 4.89 12.10
C ARG A 62 -2.47 5.12 12.32
N GLU A 63 -2.17 6.13 13.11
CA GLU A 63 -0.82 6.51 13.50
C GLU A 63 -0.67 6.33 15.01
N GLN A 64 0.44 5.73 15.42
CA GLN A 64 0.82 5.66 16.81
C GLN A 64 2.22 6.26 16.98
N ALA A 65 2.27 7.36 17.73
CA ALA A 65 3.51 8.08 17.99
C ALA A 65 4.45 7.26 18.92
N PRO A 66 5.77 7.32 18.71
CA PRO A 66 6.75 6.66 19.56
C PRO A 66 6.83 7.31 20.94
N HIS A 67 7.32 6.52 21.91
CA HIS A 67 7.74 7.05 23.20
C HIS A 67 9.14 7.69 23.07
N GLY A 68 9.20 9.01 22.85
CA GLY A 68 10.46 9.76 22.74
C GLY A 68 10.42 10.81 21.62
N SER A 69 11.45 11.66 21.55
CA SER A 69 11.37 12.92 20.79
C SER A 69 12.56 13.21 19.85
N ALA A 70 13.22 12.18 19.31
CA ALA A 70 14.26 12.40 18.31
C ALA A 70 13.63 12.90 17.01
N ARG A 71 13.78 14.19 16.68
CA ARG A 71 13.20 14.81 15.48
C ARG A 71 14.08 14.55 14.26
N VAL A 72 13.87 13.41 13.63
CA VAL A 72 14.52 13.00 12.38
C VAL A 72 13.42 12.49 11.48
N LEU A 73 13.30 13.04 10.28
CA LEU A 73 12.30 12.60 9.32
C LEU A 73 12.62 11.17 8.86
N VAL A 74 11.62 10.28 8.91
CA VAL A 74 11.78 8.86 8.58
C VAL A 74 10.60 8.38 7.74
N ASP A 75 10.89 7.72 6.61
CA ASP A 75 9.89 6.99 5.85
C ASP A 75 9.44 5.76 6.64
N THR A 76 8.18 5.73 7.03
CA THR A 76 7.57 4.64 7.79
C THR A 76 6.59 3.90 6.91
N SER A 77 6.82 2.60 6.69
CA SER A 77 5.99 1.78 5.81
C SER A 77 4.69 1.33 6.48
N VAL A 78 3.66 1.11 5.67
CA VAL A 78 2.40 0.48 6.08
C VAL A 78 1.94 -0.51 5.02
N GLU A 79 1.34 -1.61 5.45
CA GLU A 79 0.80 -2.64 4.57
C GLU A 79 -0.47 -3.26 5.17
N ALA A 80 -1.42 -3.60 4.30
CA ALA A 80 -2.55 -4.47 4.61
C ALA A 80 -2.90 -5.36 3.41
N ILE A 81 -3.42 -6.56 3.70
CA ILE A 81 -3.99 -7.47 2.71
C ILE A 81 -5.44 -7.69 3.10
N ILE A 82 -6.36 -7.39 2.18
CA ILE A 82 -7.80 -7.41 2.42
C ILE A 82 -8.45 -8.32 1.39
N GLU A 83 -9.33 -9.22 1.83
CA GLU A 83 -10.22 -9.96 0.93
C GLU A 83 -11.30 -9.01 0.41
N ASP A 84 -11.33 -8.77 -0.89
CA ASP A 84 -12.33 -7.92 -1.52
C ASP A 84 -12.52 -8.31 -3.00
N GLU A 85 -13.76 -8.65 -3.35
CA GLU A 85 -14.11 -9.15 -4.68
C GLU A 85 -14.35 -8.06 -5.74
N ARG A 86 -14.53 -6.80 -5.33
CA ARG A 86 -15.18 -5.78 -6.19
C ARG A 86 -14.44 -4.45 -6.24
N ALA A 87 -13.61 -4.14 -5.26
CA ALA A 87 -13.00 -2.84 -5.14
C ALA A 87 -12.11 -2.51 -6.34
N THR A 88 -12.41 -1.39 -7.00
CA THR A 88 -11.62 -0.80 -8.08
C THR A 88 -10.80 0.39 -7.60
N GLU A 89 -11.08 0.89 -6.39
CA GLU A 89 -10.33 1.94 -5.73
C GLU A 89 -10.21 1.66 -4.22
N VAL A 90 -9.17 2.22 -3.61
CA VAL A 90 -8.99 2.25 -2.16
C VAL A 90 -9.06 3.69 -1.70
N VAL A 91 -9.93 3.97 -0.73
CA VAL A 91 -10.04 5.28 -0.08
C VAL A 91 -9.32 5.21 1.25
N VAL A 92 -8.19 5.92 1.36
CA VAL A 92 -7.42 6.05 2.58
C VAL A 92 -7.95 7.25 3.38
N ARG A 93 -8.51 6.95 4.55
CA ARG A 93 -9.07 7.94 5.46
C ARG A 93 -8.10 8.27 6.58
N PHE A 94 -8.19 9.51 7.03
CA PHE A 94 -7.48 10.03 8.19
C PHE A 94 -8.51 10.58 9.18
N SER A 95 -8.17 10.58 10.46
CA SER A 95 -8.98 11.22 11.50
C SER A 95 -8.79 12.74 11.55
N TRP A 96 -7.71 13.25 10.94
CA TRP A 96 -7.22 14.63 11.11
C TRP A 96 -7.08 15.42 9.80
N ARG A 97 -7.33 14.79 8.63
CA ARG A 97 -7.34 15.46 7.31
C ARG A 97 -8.33 14.79 6.35
N GLU A 98 -8.52 15.43 5.19
CA GLU A 98 -9.31 14.87 4.10
C GLU A 98 -8.71 13.56 3.57
N PRO A 99 -9.56 12.58 3.18
CA PRO A 99 -9.11 11.33 2.60
C PRO A 99 -8.53 11.52 1.20
N PHE A 100 -7.82 10.51 0.70
CA PHE A 100 -7.48 10.40 -0.71
C PHE A 100 -7.79 9.01 -1.26
N SER A 101 -7.92 8.92 -2.59
CA SER A 101 -8.17 7.66 -3.28
C SER A 101 -6.97 7.24 -4.11
N ILE A 102 -6.72 5.93 -4.16
CA ILE A 102 -5.75 5.31 -5.05
C ILE A 102 -6.45 4.23 -5.89
N PRO A 103 -6.07 4.07 -7.17
CA PRO A 103 -6.67 3.03 -8.02
C PRO A 103 -6.17 1.65 -7.59
N VAL A 104 -7.06 0.65 -7.66
CA VAL A 104 -6.67 -0.75 -7.54
C VAL A 104 -6.25 -1.23 -8.93
N VAL A 105 -5.00 -1.68 -9.03
CA VAL A 105 -4.46 -2.25 -10.26
C VAL A 105 -4.51 -3.77 -10.18
N GLU A 106 -5.11 -4.43 -11.16
CA GLU A 106 -5.10 -5.89 -11.24
C GLU A 106 -3.69 -6.41 -11.52
N PHE A 107 -3.25 -7.38 -10.74
CA PHE A 107 -1.99 -8.06 -10.98
C PHE A 107 -2.09 -8.97 -12.19
N ASP A 108 -1.46 -8.58 -13.29
CA ASP A 108 -1.34 -9.41 -14.48
C ASP A 108 -0.16 -10.40 -14.34
N GLY A 109 -0.47 -11.59 -13.82
CA GLY A 109 0.51 -12.66 -13.65
C GLY A 109 1.11 -13.21 -14.96
N LEU A 110 0.51 -12.94 -16.12
CA LEU A 110 1.03 -13.39 -17.43
C LEU A 110 2.26 -12.58 -17.85
N ASN A 111 2.29 -11.28 -17.56
CA ASN A 111 3.42 -10.40 -17.88
C ASN A 111 4.62 -10.61 -16.93
N ALA A 112 4.38 -10.96 -15.66
CA ALA A 112 5.44 -11.23 -14.68
C ALA A 112 6.30 -12.46 -15.05
N ARG A 113 5.68 -13.51 -15.61
CA ARG A 113 6.39 -14.73 -16.05
C ARG A 113 7.25 -14.52 -17.29
N ASN A 114 6.83 -13.64 -18.20
CA ASN A 114 7.58 -13.31 -19.41
C ASN A 114 8.81 -12.44 -19.11
N GLY A 115 8.74 -11.53 -18.13
CA GLY A 115 9.88 -10.71 -17.68
C GLY A 115 11.00 -11.51 -17.01
N ALA A 116 10.66 -12.49 -16.17
CA ALA A 116 11.63 -13.37 -15.52
C ALA A 116 12.38 -14.28 -16.52
N GLY A 117 11.72 -14.67 -17.63
CA GLY A 117 12.34 -15.41 -18.73
C GLY A 117 13.30 -14.56 -19.57
N ALA A 118 12.97 -13.28 -19.79
CA ALA A 118 13.81 -12.36 -20.54
C ALA A 118 15.09 -11.98 -19.77
N ALA A 119 14.99 -11.70 -18.46
CA ALA A 119 16.13 -11.34 -17.62
C ALA A 119 17.19 -12.46 -17.54
N ARG A 120 16.76 -13.74 -17.52
CA ARG A 120 17.68 -14.88 -17.53
C ARG A 120 18.42 -15.08 -18.86
N ARG A 121 17.85 -14.65 -19.99
CA ARG A 121 18.52 -14.76 -21.30
C ARG A 121 19.62 -13.71 -21.47
N SER A 122 19.45 -12.49 -20.93
CA SER A 122 20.50 -11.46 -21.00
C SER A 122 21.71 -11.76 -20.12
N ALA A 123 21.52 -12.40 -18.96
CA ALA A 123 22.63 -12.74 -18.07
C ALA A 123 23.55 -13.85 -18.63
N ALA A 124 23.04 -14.73 -19.48
CA ALA A 124 23.83 -15.80 -20.10
C ALA A 124 24.66 -15.34 -21.32
N ALA A 125 24.36 -14.16 -21.88
CA ALA A 125 25.03 -13.65 -23.08
C ALA A 125 26.29 -12.80 -22.78
N SER A 126 26.59 -12.51 -21.51
CA SER A 126 27.68 -11.60 -21.12
C SER A 126 28.95 -12.28 -20.59
N VAL A 127 29.04 -13.62 -20.64
CA VAL A 127 30.21 -14.35 -20.14
C VAL A 127 30.88 -15.12 -21.27
N THR A 128 31.66 -14.42 -22.12
CA THR A 128 32.91 -14.91 -22.73
C THR A 128 33.49 -13.85 -23.67
N ALA A 129 34.50 -13.12 -23.21
CA ALA A 129 35.62 -12.63 -24.04
C ALA A 129 36.71 -12.04 -23.13
N SER A 130 37.80 -12.78 -22.93
CA SER A 130 39.13 -12.27 -22.60
C SER A 130 40.15 -13.23 -23.19
#